data_AF-A0AAW9IZ00-F1
#
_entry.id   AF-A0AAW9IZ00-F1
#
_cell.length_a   1.000
_cell.length_b   1.000
_cell.length_c   1.000
_cell.angle_alpha   90.00
_cell.angle_beta   90.00
_cell.angle_gamma   90.00
#
_symmetry.space_group_name_H-M   'P 1'
#
loop_
_entity.id
_entity.type
_entity.pdbx_description
1 polymer ?
#
loop_
_entity_poly.entity_id
_entity_poly.type
_entity_poly.pdbx_seq_one_letter_code
_entity_poly.pdbx_strand_id
1 'polypeptide(L)'
;NVAVAFLITLFAGLATGIGSLIAFLAKNTNKKFLSISLVFSAGVMIYVSMIEIFSKAKASLVLALGEKGGNYVTVISFFAGMFLIAIIDKFVPSGENPHEVKALPSEGKDEKNTDALLRTGVFTAL
;
A
#
# COMPACT_ATOMS: atom_id res chain seq x y z
N ASN A 1 2.20 30.48 10.99
CA ASN A 1 2.41 29.04 10.70
C ASN A 1 1.40 28.42 9.75
N VAL A 2 0.17 28.95 9.60
CA VAL A 2 -0.85 28.38 8.68
C VAL A 2 -0.43 28.44 7.20
N ALA A 3 0.10 29.58 6.74
CA ALA A 3 0.54 29.73 5.34
C ALA A 3 1.67 28.75 4.96
N VAL A 4 2.61 28.48 5.88
CA VAL A 4 3.71 27.53 5.65
C VAL A 4 3.18 26.10 5.56
N ALA A 5 2.31 25.69 6.48
CA ALA A 5 1.68 24.36 6.44
C ALA A 5 0.84 24.17 5.15
N PHE A 6 0.14 25.22 4.71
CA PHE A 6 -0.61 25.21 3.46
C PHE A 6 0.29 25.02 2.24
N LEU A 7 1.39 25.79 2.14
CA LEU A 7 2.34 25.67 1.02
C LEU A 7 2.97 24.27 0.97
N ILE A 8 3.41 23.71 2.11
CA ILE A 8 4.00 22.37 2.16
C ILE A 8 2.97 21.31 1.71
N THR A 9 1.72 21.41 2.18
CA THR A 9 0.65 20.48 1.79
C THR A 9 0.29 20.62 0.31
N LEU A 10 0.27 21.85 -0.22
CA LEU A 10 0.03 22.12 -1.64
C LEU A 10 1.13 21.49 -2.51
N PHE A 11 2.41 21.65 -2.16
CA PHE A 11 3.51 21.03 -2.88
C PHE A 11 3.46 19.51 -2.84
N ALA A 12 3.11 18.92 -1.69
CA ALA A 12 2.91 17.47 -1.57
C ALA A 12 1.79 16.98 -2.51
N GLY A 13 0.66 17.67 -2.56
CA GLY A 13 -0.45 17.34 -3.47
C GLY A 13 -0.09 17.50 -4.95
N LEU A 14 0.63 18.58 -5.32
CA LEU A 14 1.13 18.79 -6.67
C LEU A 14 2.10 17.68 -7.10
N ALA A 15 2.95 17.19 -6.20
CA ALA A 15 3.85 16.07 -6.50
C ALA A 15 3.07 14.79 -6.88
N THR A 16 1.97 14.48 -6.18
CA THR A 16 1.07 13.38 -6.55
C THR A 16 0.43 13.60 -7.92
N GLY A 17 -0.01 14.83 -8.21
CA GLY A 17 -0.58 15.19 -9.52
C GLY A 17 0.43 15.08 -10.68
N ILE A 18 1.69 15.45 -10.45
CA ILE A 18 2.76 15.26 -11.45
C ILE A 18 3.01 13.76 -11.66
N GLY A 19 3.06 12.97 -10.58
CA GLY A 19 3.22 11.52 -10.66
C GLY A 19 2.11 10.84 -11.47
N SER A 20 0.84 11.24 -11.27
CA SER A 20 -0.29 10.70 -12.03
C SER A 20 -0.28 11.14 -13.49
N LEU A 21 0.12 12.38 -13.79
CA LEU A 21 0.24 12.86 -15.17
C LEU A 21 1.32 12.07 -15.94
N ILE A 22 2.48 11.83 -15.32
CA ILE A 22 3.54 10.99 -15.92
C ILE A 22 3.04 9.57 -16.17
N ALA A 23 2.28 8.99 -15.22
CA ALA A 23 1.70 7.66 -15.39
C ALA A 23 0.69 7.60 -16.54
N PHE A 24 -0.08 8.67 -16.76
CA PHE A 24 -1.07 8.75 -17.84
C PHE A 24 -0.44 8.95 -19.23
N LEU A 25 0.65 9.72 -19.33
CA LEU A 25 1.37 9.93 -20.59
C LEU A 25 2.28 8.75 -20.98
N ALA A 26 2.60 7.86 -20.04
CA ALA A 26 3.38 6.65 -20.28
C ALA A 26 2.58 5.62 -21.11
N LYS A 27 2.53 5.84 -22.43
CA LYS A 27 1.76 5.09 -23.43
C LYS A 27 2.03 3.58 -23.48
N ASN A 28 3.15 3.13 -22.91
CA ASN A 28 3.49 1.71 -22.70
C ASN A 28 3.98 1.56 -21.26
N THR A 29 3.19 0.94 -20.39
CA THR A 29 3.60 0.65 -19.01
C THR A 29 4.78 -0.32 -19.03
N ASN A 30 6.01 0.21 -18.98
CA ASN A 30 7.18 -0.61 -18.76
C ASN A 30 7.08 -1.19 -17.35
N LYS A 31 6.65 -2.46 -17.24
CA LYS A 31 6.46 -3.16 -15.97
C LYS A 31 7.71 -3.05 -15.07
N LYS A 32 8.92 -2.99 -15.64
CA LYS A 32 10.16 -2.79 -14.85
C LYS A 32 10.20 -1.42 -14.18
N PHE A 33 9.88 -0.35 -14.92
CA PHE A 33 9.84 1.00 -14.35
C PHE A 33 8.75 1.11 -13.28
N LEU A 34 7.54 0.61 -13.56
CA LEU A 34 6.42 0.62 -12.61
C LEU A 34 6.77 -0.14 -11.32
N SER A 35 7.35 -1.35 -11.42
CA SER A 35 7.76 -2.13 -10.25
C SER A 35 8.85 -1.43 -9.44
N ILE A 36 9.83 -0.79 -10.10
CA ILE A 36 10.89 -0.02 -9.41
C ILE A 36 10.26 1.18 -8.67
N SER A 37 9.36 1.92 -9.32
CA SER A 37 8.66 3.04 -8.69
C SER A 37 7.79 2.63 -7.50
N LEU A 38 7.08 1.49 -7.59
CA LEU A 38 6.28 0.91 -6.50
C LEU A 38 7.16 0.52 -5.31
N VAL A 39 8.25 -0.20 -5.55
CA VAL A 39 9.18 -0.61 -4.48
C VAL A 39 9.86 0.61 -3.85
N PHE A 40 10.25 1.60 -4.66
CA PHE A 40 10.80 2.86 -4.16
C PHE A 40 9.82 3.59 -3.24
N SER A 41 8.55 3.73 -3.66
CA SER A 41 7.51 4.36 -2.86
C SER A 41 7.23 3.59 -1.56
N ALA A 42 7.12 2.25 -1.64
CA ALA A 42 6.97 1.40 -0.47
C ALA A 42 8.15 1.57 0.52
N GLY A 43 9.38 1.61 0.02
CA GLY A 43 10.58 1.82 0.83
C GLY A 43 10.58 3.17 1.56
N VAL A 44 10.27 4.27 0.85
CA VAL A 44 10.18 5.61 1.46
C VAL A 44 9.11 5.63 2.56
N MET A 45 7.93 5.04 2.31
CA MET A 45 6.86 5.02 3.30
C MET A 45 7.18 4.15 4.52
N ILE A 46 7.88 3.03 4.35
CA ILE A 46 8.36 2.21 5.47
C ILE A 46 9.36 2.99 6.31
N TYR A 47 10.32 3.68 5.69
CA TYR A 47 11.30 4.50 6.40
C TYR A 47 10.63 5.61 7.21
N VAL A 48 9.77 6.41 6.58
CA VAL A 48 9.05 7.51 7.23
C VAL A 48 8.20 6.98 8.40
N SER A 49 7.51 5.85 8.19
CA SER A 49 6.65 5.26 9.24
C SER A 49 7.45 4.75 10.43
N MET A 50 8.53 3.99 10.20
CA MET A 50 9.29 3.33 11.26
C MET A 50 10.29 4.24 11.97
N ILE A 51 10.98 5.10 11.22
CA ILE A 51 12.08 5.90 11.76
C ILE A 51 11.59 7.26 12.22
N GLU A 52 10.68 7.90 11.48
CA GLU A 52 10.20 9.23 11.85
C GLU A 52 8.96 9.17 12.72
N ILE A 53 7.87 8.58 12.21
CA ILE A 53 6.55 8.66 12.86
C ILE A 53 6.52 7.80 14.13
N PHE A 54 6.96 6.53 14.07
CA PHE A 54 6.96 5.65 15.23
C PHE A 54 7.88 6.16 16.35
N SER A 55 9.05 6.71 16.01
CA SER A 55 9.97 7.31 16.99
C SER A 55 9.35 8.53 17.68
N LYS A 56 8.73 9.44 16.92
CA LYS A 56 8.01 10.61 17.46
C LYS A 56 6.84 10.19 18.35
N ALA A 57 6.07 9.18 17.92
CA ALA A 57 4.97 8.63 18.70
C ALA A 57 5.48 8.05 20.03
N LYS A 58 6.52 7.20 19.99
CA LYS A 58 7.17 6.65 21.19
C LYS A 58 7.62 7.76 22.13
N ALA A 59 8.35 8.76 21.63
CA ALA A 59 8.84 9.86 22.45
C ALA A 59 7.70 10.62 23.13
N SER A 60 6.63 10.91 22.39
CA SER A 60 5.46 11.60 22.94
C SER A 60 4.71 10.76 23.97
N LEU A 61 4.53 9.46 23.75
CA LEU A 61 3.82 8.57 24.64
C LEU A 61 4.63 8.21 25.89
N VAL A 62 5.95 8.05 25.77
CA VAL A 62 6.85 7.83 26.91
C VAL A 62 6.88 9.07 27.81
N LEU A 63 6.84 10.27 27.24
CA LEU A 63 6.75 11.50 28.03
C LEU A 63 5.44 11.54 28.85
N ALA A 64 4.32 11.08 28.27
CA ALA A 64 3.02 11.13 28.92
C ALA A 64 2.74 9.97 29.90
N LEU A 65 3.17 8.74 29.59
CA LEU A 65 2.82 7.51 30.34
C LEU A 65 4.04 6.85 31.02
N GLY A 66 5.22 7.46 30.93
CA GLY A 66 6.49 6.90 31.39
C GLY A 66 7.09 5.85 30.45
N GLU A 67 8.34 5.47 30.72
CA GLU A 67 9.15 4.55 29.90
C GLU A 67 8.42 3.23 29.54
N LYS A 68 7.95 2.50 30.56
CA LYS A 68 7.32 1.19 30.33
C LYS A 68 5.95 1.31 29.68
N GLY A 69 5.09 2.18 30.23
CA GLY A 69 3.73 2.38 29.74
C GLY A 69 3.69 2.93 28.31
N GLY A 70 4.48 3.96 28.04
CA GLY A 70 4.56 4.59 26.72
C GLY A 70 5.06 3.64 25.64
N ASN A 71 6.06 2.81 25.93
CA ASN A 71 6.55 1.80 24.98
C ASN A 71 5.46 0.78 24.63
N TYR A 72 4.77 0.22 25.63
CA TYR A 72 3.69 -0.75 25.40
C TYR A 72 2.54 -0.14 24.60
N VAL A 73 2.07 1.05 24.99
CA VAL A 73 0.95 1.71 24.31
C VAL A 73 1.32 2.09 22.88
N THR A 74 2.57 2.50 22.61
CA THR A 74 3.03 2.79 21.25
C THR A 74 2.95 1.56 20.35
N VAL A 75 3.44 0.41 20.83
CA VAL A 75 3.42 -0.85 20.07
C VAL A 75 1.98 -1.33 19.84
N ILE A 76 1.15 -1.33 20.88
CA ILE A 76 -0.26 -1.73 20.77
C ILE A 76 -1.00 -0.83 19.78
N SER A 77 -0.80 0.48 19.84
CA SER A 77 -1.44 1.44 18.94
C SER A 77 -1.00 1.26 17.49
N PHE A 78 0.27 0.93 17.26
CA PHE A 78 0.79 0.63 15.92
C PHE A 78 0.09 -0.58 15.29
N PHE A 79 0.02 -1.70 16.02
CA PHE A 79 -0.67 -2.91 15.54
C PHE A 79 -2.19 -2.72 15.44
N ALA A 80 -2.80 -1.96 16.36
CA ALA A 80 -4.21 -1.60 16.27
C ALA A 80 -4.50 -0.78 15.01
N GLY A 81 -3.61 0.16 14.63
CA GLY A 81 -3.71 0.90 13.38
C GLY A 81 -3.59 -0.01 12.15
N MET A 82 -2.65 -0.94 12.14
CA MET A 82 -2.51 -1.94 11.07
C MET A 82 -3.77 -2.82 10.94
N PHE A 83 -4.31 -3.29 12.06
CA PHE A 83 -5.55 -4.07 12.09
C PHE A 83 -6.76 -3.27 11.60
N LEU A 84 -6.84 -1.98 11.98
CA LEU A 84 -7.89 -1.08 11.50
C LEU A 84 -7.82 -0.89 9.98
N ILE A 85 -6.62 -0.71 9.41
CA ILE A 85 -6.45 -0.62 7.95
C ILE A 85 -6.87 -1.93 7.28
N ALA A 86 -6.52 -3.08 7.84
CA ALA A 86 -6.93 -4.38 7.31
C ALA A 86 -8.47 -4.57 7.34
N ILE A 87 -9.13 -4.06 8.38
CA ILE A 87 -10.59 -4.02 8.44
C ILE A 87 -11.15 -3.12 7.33
N ILE A 88 -10.61 -1.91 7.17
CA ILE A 88 -11.05 -0.98 6.11
C ILE A 88 -10.91 -1.63 4.74
N ASP A 89 -9.77 -2.27 4.46
CA ASP A 89 -9.50 -2.95 3.19
C ASP A 89 -10.52 -4.07 2.92
N LYS A 90 -10.91 -4.84 3.95
CA LYS A 90 -11.95 -5.87 3.85
C LYS A 90 -13.33 -5.30 3.49
N PHE A 91 -13.62 -4.06 3.88
CA PHE A 91 -14.87 -3.40 3.52
C PHE A 91 -14.87 -2.82 2.10
N VAL A 92 -13.72 -2.78 1.42
CA VAL A 92 -13.64 -2.38 0.02
C VAL A 92 -13.99 -3.60 -0.86
N PRO A 93 -15.13 -3.61 -1.57
CA PRO A 93 -15.61 -4.78 -2.30
C PRO A 93 -14.70 -5.17 -3.48
N SER A 94 -14.41 -6.47 -3.59
CA SER A 94 -13.40 -7.06 -4.49
C SER A 94 -13.64 -6.98 -6.00
N GLY A 95 -14.67 -6.27 -6.46
CA GLY A 95 -14.87 -5.98 -7.89
C GLY A 95 -13.90 -4.93 -8.45
N GLU A 96 -13.37 -4.08 -7.57
CA GLU A 96 -12.44 -2.98 -7.90
C GLU A 96 -11.07 -3.12 -7.23
N ASN A 97 -10.84 -4.20 -6.45
CA ASN A 97 -9.61 -4.38 -5.67
C ASN A 97 -8.40 -4.74 -6.57
N PRO A 98 -7.41 -3.83 -6.75
CA PRO A 98 -6.18 -4.11 -7.49
C PRO A 98 -5.17 -4.93 -6.67
N HIS A 99 -5.55 -5.32 -5.44
CA HIS A 99 -4.75 -6.12 -4.50
C HIS A 99 -4.88 -7.63 -4.71
N GLU A 100 -5.85 -8.09 -5.51
CA GLU A 100 -5.63 -9.32 -6.25
C GLU A 100 -4.68 -8.98 -7.38
N VAL A 101 -3.56 -9.69 -7.45
CA VAL A 101 -2.64 -9.64 -8.58
C VAL A 101 -3.39 -10.19 -9.79
N LYS A 102 -4.26 -9.39 -10.41
CA LYS A 102 -4.59 -9.59 -11.82
C LYS A 102 -3.26 -9.38 -12.52
N ALA A 103 -2.56 -10.50 -12.76
CA ALA A 103 -1.53 -10.55 -13.75
C ALA A 103 -2.12 -9.85 -14.97
N LEU A 104 -1.61 -8.64 -15.26
CA LEU A 104 -1.95 -7.89 -16.47
C LEU A 104 -2.01 -8.90 -17.60
N PRO A 105 -3.08 -8.93 -18.42
CA PRO A 105 -3.20 -9.90 -19.49
C PRO A 105 -1.89 -9.84 -20.27
N SER A 106 -1.13 -10.93 -20.19
CA SER A 106 -0.12 -11.20 -21.19
C SER A 106 -0.90 -11.22 -22.49
N GLU A 107 -0.57 -10.34 -23.42
CA GLU A 107 -1.01 -10.51 -24.80
C GLU A 107 -0.75 -11.96 -25.20
N GLY A 108 -1.82 -12.70 -25.51
CA GLY A 108 -1.81 -14.09 -25.93
C GLY A 108 -1.84 -15.13 -24.82
N LYS A 109 -3.04 -15.50 -24.34
CA LYS A 109 -3.52 -16.89 -24.28
C LYS A 109 -4.99 -16.96 -23.84
N ASP A 110 -5.76 -17.70 -24.63
CA ASP A 110 -7.20 -17.88 -24.58
C ASP A 110 -7.80 -18.14 -23.19
N GLU A 111 -8.70 -17.24 -22.78
CA GLU A 111 -9.50 -17.27 -21.55
C GLU A 111 -10.66 -18.30 -21.55
N LYS A 112 -10.62 -19.33 -22.40
CA LYS A 112 -11.76 -20.26 -22.56
C LYS A 112 -11.59 -21.65 -21.94
N ASN A 113 -10.49 -21.96 -21.27
CA ASN A 113 -10.21 -23.35 -20.85
C ASN A 113 -9.75 -23.58 -19.41
N THR A 114 -9.93 -22.63 -18.48
CA THR A 114 -9.60 -22.86 -17.06
C THR A 114 -10.61 -23.78 -16.36
N ASP A 115 -11.89 -23.75 -16.76
CA ASP A 115 -12.94 -24.61 -16.16
C ASP A 115 -12.78 -26.09 -16.56
N ALA A 116 -12.30 -26.35 -17.77
CA ALA A 116 -12.00 -27.71 -18.23
C ALA A 116 -10.78 -28.32 -17.51
N LEU A 117 -9.78 -27.50 -17.20
CA LEU A 117 -8.57 -27.95 -16.49
C LEU A 117 -8.86 -28.30 -15.02
N LEU A 118 -9.74 -27.54 -14.35
CA LEU A 118 -10.20 -27.86 -12.99
C LEU A 118 -10.95 -29.19 -12.93
N ARG A 119 -11.77 -29.51 -13.94
CA ARG A 119 -12.50 -30.79 -14.00
C ARG A 119 -11.57 -31.99 -14.20
N THR A 120 -10.57 -31.87 -15.07
CA THR A 120 -9.59 -32.96 -15.29
C THR A 120 -8.74 -33.24 -14.06
N GLY A 121 -8.39 -32.21 -13.27
CA GLY A 121 -7.66 -32.37 -12.02
C GLY A 121 -8.44 -33.15 -10.95
N VAL A 122 -9.74 -32.87 -10.81
CA VAL A 122 -10.61 -33.59 -9.86
C VAL A 122 -10.83 -35.05 -10.28
N PHE A 123 -10.93 -35.33 -11.58
CA PHE A 123 -11.12 -36.70 -12.10
C PHE A 123 -9.85 -37.56 -12.03
N THR A 124 -8.66 -36.96 -11.99
CA THR A 124 -7.39 -37.71 -11.86
C THR A 124 -7.03 -37.99 -10.41
N ALA A 125 -7.59 -37.21 -9.48
CA ALA A 125 -7.36 -37.35 -8.04
C ALA A 125 -8.33 -38.33 -7.35
N LEU A 126 -9.34 -38.85 -8.07
CA LEU A 126 -10.27 -39.86 -7.57
C LEU A 126 -9.87 -41.26 -8.06
#